data_AF-A0A7K5CMZ1-F1
#
_entry.id   AF-A0A7K5CMZ1-F1
#
_cell.length_a   1.000
_cell.length_b   1.000
_cell.length_c   1.000
_cell.angle_alpha   90.00
_cell.angle_beta   90.00
_cell.angle_gamma   90.00
#
_symmetry.space_group_name_H-M   'P 1'
#
loop_
_entity.id
_entity.type
_entity.pdbx_description
1 polymer ?
#
loop_
_entity_poly.entity_id
_entity_poly.type
_entity_poly.pdbx_seq_one_letter_code
_entity_poly.pdbx_strand_id
1 'polypeptide(L)'
;SLCEGGELFTWGQNTHGQLGVGSQIALTPEPQLVERLKGIPLAQIAAGGAHSTSVSLSGAVYSWGKNSFGQLGLGDTKDRDCPTYVGALEHWKTVLISCGADHTAVLSKEGLVCTFGAGGSGQLGHNSTQNELLPRVVAELRGAKVSHIVCGRWDVPMTCLLRQHTLVYVRSLDKFYFFGSGEEGQLEDERKPNQLIPIPIDSPVNTGKSCQSNDHCRYVQSVFVSSNPIGYSLNFVNVVMYFSQNSHLNGIATLEDKEVDAWISKSGCSESIKRNIRLIFSSEACINGSFLDKRDKHFKTSKEVSGIDMSEVKRFYEKISKNQTVYQEV
;
A
#
# COMPACT_ATOMS: atom_id res chain seq x y z
N SER A 1 -3.63 -15.96 10.14
CA SER A 1 -4.92 -15.32 9.79
C SER A 1 -5.31 -14.38 10.92
N LEU A 2 -5.84 -13.20 10.62
CA LEU A 2 -6.42 -12.28 11.61
C LEU A 2 -7.93 -12.52 11.63
N CYS A 3 -8.49 -12.92 12.78
CA CYS A 3 -9.93 -13.10 12.93
C CYS A 3 -10.59 -11.79 13.43
N GLU A 4 -11.90 -11.65 13.22
CA GLU A 4 -12.73 -10.47 13.50
C GLU A 4 -12.65 -9.97 14.97
N GLY A 5 -12.11 -10.78 15.89
CA GLY A 5 -11.82 -10.41 17.29
C GLY A 5 -10.40 -9.87 17.57
N GLY A 6 -9.57 -9.63 16.55
CA GLY A 6 -8.18 -9.16 16.71
C GLY A 6 -7.20 -10.24 17.15
N GLU A 7 -7.63 -11.51 17.20
CA GLU A 7 -6.79 -12.65 17.56
C GLU A 7 -5.95 -13.12 16.35
N LEU A 8 -4.70 -13.46 16.62
CA LEU A 8 -3.76 -13.97 15.63
C LEU A 8 -3.60 -15.49 15.77
N PHE A 9 -3.96 -16.20 14.70
CA PHE A 9 -3.70 -17.63 14.57
C PHE A 9 -2.61 -17.92 13.54
N THR A 10 -1.68 -18.80 13.89
CA THR A 10 -0.52 -19.21 13.08
C THR A 10 -0.43 -20.74 13.01
N TRP A 11 -0.01 -21.26 11.86
CA TRP A 11 0.21 -22.69 11.62
C TRP A 11 1.29 -22.88 10.54
N GLY A 12 1.75 -24.11 10.38
CA GLY A 12 2.79 -24.50 9.42
C GLY A 12 4.14 -24.75 10.08
N GLN A 13 5.21 -24.44 9.36
CA GLN A 13 6.58 -24.68 9.83
C GLN A 13 6.97 -23.71 10.95
N ASN A 14 7.66 -24.22 11.97
CA ASN A 14 8.04 -23.48 13.18
C ASN A 14 9.48 -23.78 13.65
N THR A 15 10.34 -24.22 12.73
CA THR A 15 11.76 -24.56 12.98
C THR A 15 12.58 -23.47 13.68
N HIS A 16 12.20 -22.20 13.52
CA HIS A 16 12.89 -21.05 14.12
C HIS A 16 11.96 -20.26 15.04
N GLY A 17 10.81 -20.84 15.43
CA GLY A 17 9.80 -20.14 16.22
C GLY A 17 8.98 -19.11 15.44
N GLN A 18 8.97 -19.17 14.10
CA GLN A 18 8.29 -18.18 13.24
C GLN A 18 6.77 -18.11 13.41
N LEU A 19 6.16 -19.09 14.09
CA LEU A 19 4.74 -19.05 14.44
C LEU A 19 4.48 -18.21 15.70
N GLY A 20 5.46 -18.01 16.57
CA GLY A 20 5.29 -17.17 17.77
C GLY A 20 4.57 -17.85 18.93
N VAL A 21 4.42 -19.18 18.86
CA VAL A 21 3.77 -20.04 19.86
C VAL A 21 4.78 -20.84 20.69
N GLY A 22 6.06 -20.46 20.67
CA GLY A 22 7.16 -21.20 21.28
C GLY A 22 7.84 -22.19 20.33
N SER A 23 9.04 -22.67 20.67
CA SER A 23 9.88 -23.51 19.79
C SER A 23 9.72 -25.04 19.96
N GLN A 24 8.75 -25.48 20.76
CA GLN A 24 8.65 -26.88 21.20
C GLN A 24 8.16 -27.84 20.10
N ILE A 25 7.53 -27.30 19.05
CA ILE A 25 6.93 -28.07 17.95
C ILE A 25 7.42 -27.48 16.64
N ALA A 26 8.09 -28.29 15.80
CA ALA A 26 8.68 -27.84 14.53
C ALA A 26 7.66 -27.68 13.39
N LEU A 27 6.49 -28.33 13.50
CA LEU A 27 5.39 -28.25 12.53
C LEU A 27 4.06 -28.23 13.28
N THR A 28 3.27 -27.19 13.07
CA THR A 28 1.96 -27.02 13.69
C THR A 28 0.89 -27.16 12.60
N PRO A 29 0.21 -28.31 12.49
CA PRO A 29 -0.71 -28.57 11.37
C PRO A 29 -2.04 -27.79 11.47
N GLU A 30 -2.42 -27.36 12.66
CA GLU A 30 -3.68 -26.66 12.94
C GLU A 30 -3.43 -25.21 13.40
N PRO A 31 -4.32 -24.25 13.10
CA PRO A 31 -4.18 -22.87 13.58
C PRO A 31 -4.09 -22.77 15.10
N GLN A 32 -2.96 -22.24 15.61
CA GLN A 32 -2.75 -21.99 17.03
C GLN A 32 -2.76 -20.49 17.35
N LEU A 33 -3.36 -20.14 18.48
CA LEU A 33 -3.42 -18.78 18.97
C LEU A 33 -2.05 -18.31 19.45
N VAL A 34 -1.63 -17.13 18.99
CA VAL A 34 -0.43 -16.45 19.46
C VAL A 34 -0.78 -15.69 20.75
N GLU A 35 -0.73 -16.39 21.89
CA GLU A 35 -1.16 -15.88 23.21
C GLU A 35 -0.49 -14.56 23.59
N ARG A 36 0.77 -14.36 23.21
CA ARG A 36 1.53 -13.13 23.52
C ARG A 36 0.96 -11.86 22.87
N LEU A 37 0.16 -11.98 21.81
CA LEU A 37 -0.48 -10.85 21.13
C LEU A 37 -1.99 -10.77 21.42
N LYS A 38 -2.51 -11.62 22.31
CA LYS A 38 -3.92 -11.61 22.67
C LYS A 38 -4.31 -10.27 23.30
N GLY A 39 -5.40 -9.69 22.82
CA GLY A 39 -5.89 -8.39 23.29
C GLY A 39 -5.19 -7.17 22.68
N ILE A 40 -4.17 -7.37 21.84
CA ILE A 40 -3.53 -6.29 21.09
C ILE A 40 -4.25 -6.15 19.74
N PRO A 41 -4.87 -5.01 19.42
CA PRO A 41 -5.54 -4.84 18.14
C PRO A 41 -4.51 -4.73 17.00
N LEU A 42 -4.39 -5.78 16.19
CA LEU A 42 -3.46 -5.83 15.06
C LEU A 42 -4.06 -5.18 13.81
N ALA A 43 -3.24 -4.37 13.13
CA ALA A 43 -3.59 -3.72 11.87
C ALA A 43 -3.12 -4.54 10.66
N GLN A 44 -1.91 -5.11 10.75
CA GLN A 44 -1.30 -5.88 9.67
C GLN A 44 -0.32 -6.91 10.24
N ILE A 45 -0.11 -7.98 9.47
CA ILE A 45 0.85 -9.05 9.73
C ILE A 45 1.60 -9.32 8.43
N ALA A 46 2.90 -9.55 8.51
CA ALA A 46 3.73 -9.93 7.37
C ALA A 46 4.63 -11.12 7.77
N ALA A 47 4.72 -12.10 6.87
CA ALA A 47 5.60 -13.25 7.03
C ALA A 47 6.73 -13.18 6.00
N GLY A 48 7.96 -13.39 6.47
CA GLY A 48 9.16 -13.52 5.63
C GLY A 48 9.52 -14.97 5.37
N GLY A 49 10.80 -15.24 5.10
CA GLY A 49 11.28 -16.61 4.84
C GLY A 49 11.14 -17.54 6.04
N ALA A 50 11.56 -17.08 7.21
CA ALA A 50 11.45 -17.81 8.48
C ALA A 50 11.26 -16.87 9.68
N HIS A 51 10.70 -15.69 9.46
CA HIS A 51 10.35 -14.72 10.49
C HIS A 51 8.99 -14.10 10.20
N SER A 52 8.40 -13.51 11.22
CA SER A 52 7.08 -12.91 11.19
C SER A 52 7.12 -11.57 11.88
N THR A 53 6.34 -10.62 11.37
CA THR A 53 6.17 -9.30 11.96
C THR A 53 4.69 -8.92 11.99
N SER A 54 4.32 -8.10 12.95
CA SER A 54 2.98 -7.51 13.04
C SER A 54 3.07 -6.05 13.46
N VAL A 55 2.07 -5.28 13.07
CA VAL A 55 1.87 -3.91 13.54
C VAL A 55 0.47 -3.78 14.11
N SER A 56 0.37 -3.15 15.27
CA SER A 56 -0.91 -2.84 15.93
C SER A 56 -1.57 -1.58 15.35
N LEU A 57 -2.86 -1.36 15.63
CA LEU A 57 -3.55 -0.12 15.28
C LEU A 57 -2.90 1.13 15.89
N SER A 58 -2.13 0.99 16.97
CA SER A 58 -1.35 2.08 17.58
C SER A 58 -0.06 2.41 16.83
N GLY A 59 0.36 1.55 15.89
CA GLY A 59 1.65 1.64 15.20
C GLY A 59 2.80 0.89 15.89
N ALA A 60 2.56 0.24 17.03
CA ALA A 60 3.54 -0.62 17.70
C ALA A 60 3.86 -1.87 16.86
N VAL A 61 5.15 -2.19 16.70
CA VAL A 61 5.64 -3.29 15.88
C VAL A 61 6.17 -4.43 16.75
N TYR A 62 5.80 -5.66 16.40
CA TYR A 62 6.28 -6.89 17.02
C TYR A 62 6.92 -7.80 15.97
N SER A 63 7.99 -8.49 16.33
CA SER A 63 8.75 -9.37 15.44
C SER A 63 9.17 -10.66 16.14
N TRP A 64 9.16 -11.78 15.43
CA TRP A 64 9.61 -13.08 15.93
C TRP A 64 10.04 -14.03 14.80
N GLY A 65 10.65 -15.15 15.16
CA GLY A 65 11.22 -16.16 14.27
C GLY A 65 12.74 -16.07 14.16
N LYS A 66 13.27 -16.46 13.00
CA LYS A 66 14.68 -16.43 12.63
C LYS A 66 15.23 -15.01 12.64
N ASN A 67 16.42 -14.82 13.19
CA ASN A 67 17.08 -13.51 13.31
C ASN A 67 18.57 -13.52 12.94
N SER A 68 19.04 -14.50 12.16
CA SER A 68 20.48 -14.68 11.86
C SER A 68 21.14 -13.44 11.22
N PHE A 69 20.38 -12.55 10.59
CA PHE A 69 20.86 -11.33 9.95
C PHE A 69 20.30 -10.05 10.56
N GLY A 70 19.59 -10.13 11.70
CA GLY A 70 18.96 -8.97 12.32
C GLY A 70 17.59 -8.61 11.76
N GLN A 71 16.93 -9.51 11.01
CA GLN A 71 15.62 -9.26 10.38
C GLN A 71 14.47 -8.98 11.36
N LEU A 72 14.69 -9.17 12.67
CA LEU A 72 13.76 -8.77 13.73
C LEU A 72 13.95 -7.32 14.20
N GLY A 73 15.08 -6.68 13.91
CA GLY A 73 15.31 -5.27 14.27
C GLY A 73 15.52 -5.03 15.78
N LEU A 74 15.94 -6.06 16.52
CA LEU A 74 16.07 -6.07 17.98
C LEU A 74 17.50 -5.71 18.46
N GLY A 75 18.41 -5.38 17.55
CA GLY A 75 19.81 -5.06 17.88
C GLY A 75 20.70 -6.27 18.18
N ASP A 76 20.21 -7.48 17.91
CA ASP A 76 20.95 -8.73 18.04
C ASP A 76 20.63 -9.69 16.88
N THR A 77 21.28 -10.86 16.88
CA THR A 77 21.06 -11.93 15.89
C THR A 77 20.43 -13.19 16.48
N LYS A 78 19.72 -13.05 17.62
CA LYS A 78 19.10 -14.18 18.33
C LYS A 78 17.66 -14.38 17.86
N ASP A 79 17.34 -15.62 17.49
CA ASP A 79 15.98 -16.03 17.16
C ASP A 79 15.04 -15.81 18.35
N ARG A 80 13.78 -15.48 18.06
CA ARG A 80 12.73 -15.29 19.07
C ARG A 80 11.56 -16.19 18.73
N ASP A 81 11.19 -17.07 19.64
CA ASP A 81 10.07 -18.00 19.43
C ASP A 81 8.69 -17.42 19.83
N CYS A 82 8.70 -16.18 20.31
CA CYS A 82 7.54 -15.42 20.73
C CYS A 82 7.62 -13.98 20.18
N PRO A 83 6.47 -13.36 19.85
CA PRO A 83 6.38 -11.95 19.49
C PRO A 83 7.13 -11.07 20.48
N THR A 84 8.12 -10.33 19.98
CA THR A 84 8.91 -9.38 20.76
C THR A 84 8.67 -7.97 20.23
N TYR A 85 8.46 -7.02 21.14
CA TYR A 85 8.31 -5.61 20.81
C TYR A 85 9.61 -5.00 20.24
N VAL A 86 9.51 -4.30 19.11
CA VAL A 86 10.64 -3.62 18.45
C VAL A 86 10.71 -2.17 18.92
N GLY A 87 11.34 -1.94 20.07
CA GLY A 87 11.41 -0.61 20.71
C GLY A 87 12.02 0.49 19.84
N ALA A 88 12.92 0.13 18.91
CA ALA A 88 13.50 1.09 17.96
C ALA A 88 12.46 1.75 17.02
N LEU A 89 11.24 1.19 16.91
CA LEU A 89 10.15 1.70 16.09
C LEU A 89 9.02 2.37 16.88
N GLU A 90 9.16 2.54 18.20
CA GLU A 90 8.10 3.06 19.08
C GLU A 90 7.49 4.38 18.59
N HIS A 91 8.33 5.32 18.15
CA HIS A 91 7.89 6.63 17.68
C HIS A 91 7.72 6.72 16.16
N TRP A 92 7.82 5.59 15.45
CA TRP A 92 7.77 5.54 14.00
C TRP A 92 6.34 5.63 13.44
N LYS A 93 5.31 5.40 14.27
CA LYS A 93 3.89 5.39 13.83
C LYS A 93 3.70 4.55 12.56
N THR A 94 4.15 3.31 12.63
CA THR A 94 4.14 2.37 11.51
C THR A 94 2.72 2.16 10.98
N VAL A 95 2.58 2.21 9.65
CA VAL A 95 1.32 1.95 8.95
C VAL A 95 1.39 0.73 8.02
N LEU A 96 2.57 0.40 7.49
CA LEU A 96 2.77 -0.80 6.69
C LEU A 96 4.07 -1.50 7.07
N ILE A 97 4.02 -2.83 7.01
CA ILE A 97 5.17 -3.73 7.16
C ILE A 97 5.25 -4.67 5.96
N SER A 98 6.46 -5.02 5.56
CA SER A 98 6.72 -6.00 4.51
C SER A 98 7.97 -6.82 4.85
N CYS A 99 7.91 -8.13 4.65
CA CYS A 99 8.99 -9.05 4.96
C CYS A 99 9.48 -9.73 3.68
N GLY A 100 10.78 -9.69 3.44
CA GLY A 100 11.45 -10.51 2.44
C GLY A 100 11.92 -11.84 3.03
N ALA A 101 12.84 -12.53 2.35
CA ALA A 101 13.39 -13.80 2.84
C ALA A 101 14.09 -13.64 4.21
N ASP A 102 15.00 -12.68 4.31
CA ASP A 102 15.79 -12.42 5.52
C ASP A 102 15.94 -10.90 5.82
N HIS A 103 15.00 -10.07 5.35
CA HIS A 103 14.96 -8.65 5.65
C HIS A 103 13.52 -8.17 5.87
N THR A 104 13.38 -7.01 6.49
CA THR A 104 12.10 -6.38 6.82
C THR A 104 12.15 -4.91 6.41
N ALA A 105 11.06 -4.42 5.82
CA ALA A 105 10.84 -3.02 5.52
C ALA A 105 9.59 -2.52 6.26
N VAL A 106 9.65 -1.27 6.72
CA VAL A 106 8.61 -0.62 7.52
C VAL A 106 8.35 0.78 6.99
N LEU A 107 7.07 1.13 6.85
CA LEU A 107 6.62 2.44 6.39
C LEU A 107 5.91 3.18 7.54
N SER A 108 6.34 4.41 7.81
CA SER A 108 5.64 5.31 8.72
C SER A 108 4.44 6.00 8.07
N LYS A 109 3.55 6.53 8.91
CA LYS A 109 2.44 7.40 8.48
C LYS A 109 2.92 8.63 7.69
N GLU A 110 4.11 9.14 8.00
CA GLU A 110 4.73 10.28 7.35
C GLU A 110 5.40 9.92 6.00
N GLY A 111 5.37 8.65 5.60
CA GLY A 111 5.96 8.16 4.35
C GLY A 111 7.45 7.86 4.45
N LEU A 112 8.00 7.71 5.67
CA LEU A 112 9.39 7.33 5.88
C LEU A 112 9.55 5.81 5.80
N VAL A 113 10.55 5.36 5.05
CA VAL A 113 10.90 3.94 4.91
C VAL A 113 12.13 3.64 5.76
N CYS A 114 12.03 2.63 6.61
CA CYS A 114 13.20 2.00 7.23
C CYS A 114 13.26 0.51 6.89
N THR A 115 14.47 0.01 6.82
CA THR A 115 14.80 -1.37 6.42
C THR A 115 15.83 -1.93 7.40
N PHE A 116 15.77 -3.24 7.63
CA PHE A 116 16.69 -3.98 8.49
C PHE A 116 16.74 -5.47 8.15
N GLY A 117 17.77 -6.17 8.63
CA GLY A 117 18.06 -7.56 8.31
C GLY A 117 19.21 -7.73 7.34
N ALA A 118 19.11 -8.72 6.46
CA ALA A 118 20.13 -9.06 5.48
C ALA A 118 20.35 -7.93 4.47
N GLY A 119 21.61 -7.51 4.28
CA GLY A 119 21.98 -6.45 3.33
C GLY A 119 22.86 -6.90 2.16
N GLY A 120 23.27 -8.18 2.10
CA GLY A 120 24.28 -8.68 1.17
C GLY A 120 23.99 -8.45 -0.32
N SER A 121 22.74 -8.20 -0.70
CA SER A 121 22.31 -7.93 -2.08
C SER A 121 21.91 -6.48 -2.32
N GLY A 122 22.09 -5.57 -1.35
CA GLY A 122 21.64 -4.18 -1.43
C GLY A 122 20.15 -3.98 -1.16
N GLN A 123 19.42 -5.02 -0.76
CA GLN A 123 17.97 -5.02 -0.55
C GLN A 123 17.49 -4.08 0.57
N LEU A 124 18.42 -3.53 1.36
CA LEU A 124 18.14 -2.51 2.37
C LEU A 124 18.19 -1.07 1.82
N GLY A 125 18.88 -0.84 0.69
CA GLY A 125 18.91 0.48 0.03
C GLY A 125 19.80 1.51 0.72
N HIS A 126 20.80 1.09 1.50
CA HIS A 126 21.67 1.99 2.29
C HIS A 126 23.02 2.27 1.64
N ASN A 127 23.15 2.04 0.33
CA ASN A 127 24.43 2.10 -0.38
C ASN A 127 25.52 1.21 0.26
N SER A 128 25.10 0.05 0.77
CA SER A 128 25.94 -0.85 1.56
C SER A 128 25.45 -2.29 1.39
N THR A 129 26.35 -3.25 1.59
CA THR A 129 26.04 -4.68 1.64
C THR A 129 26.03 -5.24 3.07
N GLN A 130 26.18 -4.39 4.08
CA GLN A 130 26.17 -4.78 5.48
C GLN A 130 24.75 -5.09 5.97
N ASN A 131 24.64 -6.02 6.90
CA ASN A 131 23.39 -6.29 7.60
C ASN A 131 23.09 -5.18 8.61
N GLU A 132 21.81 -4.90 8.81
CA GLU A 132 21.35 -3.89 9.78
C GLU A 132 20.56 -4.59 10.88
N LEU A 133 21.10 -4.58 12.11
CA LEU A 133 20.47 -5.23 13.27
C LEU A 133 19.35 -4.39 13.89
N LEU A 134 19.31 -3.10 13.54
CA LEU A 134 18.31 -2.14 13.97
C LEU A 134 17.69 -1.48 12.73
N PRO A 135 16.42 -1.04 12.81
CA PRO A 135 15.79 -0.29 11.74
C PRO A 135 16.61 0.94 11.34
N ARG A 136 17.00 1.00 10.06
CA ARG A 136 17.73 2.13 9.49
C ARG A 136 16.92 2.78 8.38
N VAL A 137 16.89 4.11 8.39
CA VAL A 137 16.13 4.88 7.39
C VAL A 137 16.82 4.82 6.03
N VAL A 138 16.05 4.57 4.97
CA VAL A 138 16.52 4.67 3.58
C VAL A 138 16.60 6.15 3.21
N ALA A 139 17.82 6.70 3.21
CA ALA A 139 18.05 8.14 3.12
C ALA A 139 17.57 8.72 1.77
N GLU A 140 17.75 7.96 0.72
CA GLU A 140 17.43 8.29 -0.67
C GLU A 140 15.92 8.44 -0.91
N LEU A 141 15.09 7.84 -0.05
CA LEU A 141 13.63 7.98 -0.08
C LEU A 141 13.12 9.05 0.89
N ARG A 142 13.99 9.73 1.64
CA ARG A 142 13.55 10.79 2.56
C ARG A 142 12.91 11.94 1.77
N GLY A 143 11.75 12.38 2.25
CA GLY A 143 10.97 13.43 1.59
C GLY A 143 10.12 12.95 0.42
N ALA A 144 10.38 11.75 -0.11
CA ALA A 144 9.45 11.06 -0.98
C ALA A 144 8.29 10.56 -0.10
N LYS A 145 7.06 11.00 -0.38
CA LYS A 145 5.87 10.52 0.33
C LYS A 145 5.52 9.11 -0.15
N VAL A 146 6.28 8.12 0.35
CA VAL A 146 6.08 6.71 0.03
C VAL A 146 4.70 6.28 0.51
N SER A 147 4.02 5.50 -0.33
CA SER A 147 2.69 4.97 -0.04
C SER A 147 2.67 3.46 0.14
N HIS A 148 3.56 2.75 -0.55
CA HIS A 148 3.61 1.29 -0.52
C HIS A 148 5.05 0.81 -0.56
N ILE A 149 5.30 -0.29 0.16
CA ILE A 149 6.57 -1.00 0.21
C ILE A 149 6.30 -2.50 0.04
N VAL A 150 7.13 -3.17 -0.76
CA VAL A 150 7.05 -4.62 -0.97
C VAL A 150 8.46 -5.20 -0.96
N CYS A 151 8.69 -6.15 -0.09
CA CYS A 151 9.90 -6.97 -0.07
C CYS A 151 9.61 -8.23 -0.89
N GLY A 152 10.36 -8.43 -1.98
CA GLY A 152 10.22 -9.57 -2.86
C GLY A 152 11.15 -10.72 -2.51
N ARG A 153 10.67 -11.94 -2.82
CA ARG A 153 11.45 -13.18 -2.85
C ARG A 153 11.34 -13.78 -4.24
N TRP A 154 12.47 -14.02 -4.88
CA TRP A 154 12.51 -14.74 -6.16
C TRP A 154 12.94 -16.19 -5.91
N ASP A 155 12.00 -17.12 -5.99
CA ASP A 155 12.29 -18.55 -5.99
C ASP A 155 12.34 -19.04 -7.45
N VAL A 156 13.53 -19.21 -8.01
CA VAL A 156 13.72 -19.95 -9.27
C VAL A 156 13.99 -21.41 -8.91
N PRO A 157 13.11 -22.36 -9.27
CA PRO A 157 13.19 -23.75 -8.82
C PRO A 157 14.50 -24.48 -9.20
N MET A 158 15.28 -23.97 -10.15
CA MET A 158 16.50 -24.61 -10.66
C MET A 158 17.81 -23.90 -10.32
N THR A 159 17.78 -22.69 -9.74
CA THR A 159 19.01 -22.03 -9.28
C THR A 159 18.80 -21.68 -7.82
N CYS A 160 19.64 -22.19 -6.91
CA CYS A 160 19.54 -21.96 -5.46
C CYS A 160 19.82 -20.48 -5.04
N LEU A 161 19.52 -19.52 -5.91
CA LEU A 161 19.74 -18.09 -5.73
C LEU A 161 18.44 -17.43 -5.25
N LEU A 162 18.29 -17.32 -3.92
CA LEU A 162 17.27 -16.47 -3.29
C LEU A 162 17.56 -15.00 -3.63
N ARG A 163 16.94 -14.46 -4.68
CA ARG A 163 17.10 -13.03 -5.00
C ARG A 163 16.22 -12.20 -4.09
N GLN A 164 16.86 -11.29 -3.36
CA GLN A 164 16.21 -10.42 -2.39
C GLN A 164 16.16 -9.00 -2.95
N HIS A 165 14.97 -8.40 -3.01
CA HIS A 165 14.79 -7.04 -3.50
C HIS A 165 13.64 -6.34 -2.78
N THR A 166 13.65 -5.01 -2.84
CA THR A 166 12.63 -4.13 -2.28
C THR A 166 12.12 -3.20 -3.37
N LEU A 167 10.80 -3.15 -3.50
CA LEU A 167 10.08 -2.26 -4.41
C LEU A 167 9.31 -1.23 -3.59
N VAL A 168 9.39 0.03 -3.98
CA VAL A 168 8.74 1.14 -3.29
C VAL A 168 7.94 1.96 -4.28
N TYR A 169 6.71 2.33 -3.93
CA TYR A 169 5.88 3.22 -4.76
C TYR A 169 5.69 4.58 -4.08
N VAL A 170 6.13 5.62 -4.78
CA VAL A 170 6.04 7.02 -4.36
C VAL A 170 4.86 7.68 -5.07
N ARG A 171 3.76 7.87 -4.33
CA ARG A 171 2.50 8.39 -4.88
C ARG A 171 2.60 9.83 -5.40
N SER A 172 3.44 10.65 -4.77
CA SER A 172 3.63 12.04 -5.19
C SER A 172 4.37 12.18 -6.53
N LEU A 173 5.13 11.17 -6.93
CA LEU A 173 5.93 11.16 -8.15
C LEU A 173 5.37 10.22 -9.22
N ASP A 174 4.37 9.40 -8.86
CA ASP A 174 3.89 8.26 -9.64
C ASP A 174 5.03 7.38 -10.17
N LYS A 175 6.02 7.12 -9.31
CA LYS A 175 7.24 6.38 -9.66
C LYS A 175 7.47 5.21 -8.71
N PHE A 176 7.99 4.14 -9.30
CA PHE A 176 8.50 3.00 -8.58
C PHE A 176 10.00 3.15 -8.38
N TYR A 177 10.47 2.69 -7.23
CA TYR A 177 11.89 2.62 -6.89
C TYR A 177 12.24 1.19 -6.54
N PHE A 178 13.37 0.73 -7.06
CA PHE A 178 13.87 -0.62 -6.88
C PHE A 178 15.27 -0.60 -6.27
N PHE A 179 15.51 -1.52 -5.33
CA PHE A 179 16.84 -1.81 -4.80
C PHE A 179 16.94 -3.27 -4.37
N GLY A 180 18.14 -3.83 -4.40
CA GLY A 180 18.42 -5.25 -4.19
C GLY A 180 18.94 -5.95 -5.44
N SER A 181 18.74 -7.27 -5.49
CA SER A 181 19.30 -8.14 -6.52
C SER A 181 18.77 -7.81 -7.92
N GLY A 182 19.65 -7.48 -8.87
CA GLY A 182 19.28 -7.19 -10.27
C GLY A 182 18.75 -8.39 -11.06
N GLU A 183 17.98 -8.12 -12.12
CA GLU A 183 17.50 -9.12 -13.11
C GLU A 183 18.64 -9.66 -14.00
N GLU A 184 18.43 -10.85 -14.57
CA GLU A 184 19.21 -11.34 -15.71
C GLU A 184 18.77 -10.62 -16.99
N GLY A 185 19.73 -10.13 -17.78
CA GLY A 185 19.47 -9.74 -19.17
C GLY A 185 19.01 -10.94 -20.00
N GLN A 186 18.38 -10.68 -21.15
CA GLN A 186 17.90 -11.71 -22.10
C GLN A 186 19.01 -12.59 -22.72
N LEU A 187 20.25 -12.45 -22.28
CA LEU A 187 21.43 -13.17 -22.76
C LEU A 187 22.17 -13.70 -21.54
N GLU A 188 22.51 -14.99 -21.55
CA GLU A 188 23.03 -15.80 -20.44
C GLU A 188 24.37 -15.34 -19.82
N ASP A 189 24.85 -14.12 -20.09
CA ASP A 189 26.18 -13.63 -19.65
C ASP A 189 26.19 -12.19 -19.07
N GLU A 190 25.05 -11.48 -18.97
CA GLU A 190 25.01 -10.15 -18.34
C GLU A 190 24.21 -10.16 -17.03
N ARG A 191 24.85 -10.56 -15.92
CA ARG A 191 24.33 -10.28 -14.57
C ARG A 191 24.30 -8.77 -14.36
N LYS A 192 23.10 -8.17 -14.30
CA LYS A 192 22.97 -6.78 -13.84
C LYS A 192 23.48 -6.69 -12.40
N PRO A 193 24.26 -5.66 -12.05
CA PRO A 193 24.75 -5.49 -10.70
C PRO A 193 23.60 -5.26 -9.72
N ASN A 194 23.81 -5.69 -8.48
CA ASN A 194 22.91 -5.41 -7.36
C ASN A 194 22.76 -3.90 -7.19
N GLN A 195 21.52 -3.46 -6.96
CA GLN A 195 21.21 -2.06 -6.74
C GLN A 195 21.25 -1.77 -5.24
N LEU A 196 22.32 -1.11 -4.79
CA LEU A 196 22.55 -0.83 -3.37
C LEU A 196 21.75 0.38 -2.85
N ILE A 197 21.20 1.18 -3.76
CA ILE A 197 20.37 2.35 -3.49
C ILE A 197 19.06 2.25 -4.26
N PRO A 198 17.98 2.91 -3.79
CA PRO A 198 16.73 3.01 -4.54
C PRO A 198 16.91 3.72 -5.88
N ILE A 199 16.67 3.01 -6.98
CA ILE A 199 16.72 3.57 -8.34
C ILE A 199 15.31 3.64 -8.91
N PRO A 200 14.89 4.79 -9.50
CA PRO A 200 13.59 4.88 -10.14
C PRO A 200 13.52 3.92 -11.34
N ILE A 201 12.43 3.17 -11.44
CA ILE A 201 12.13 2.34 -12.61
C ILE A 201 10.91 2.91 -13.33
N ASP A 202 10.93 2.85 -14.65
CA ASP A 202 9.75 3.14 -15.45
C ASP A 202 8.68 2.09 -15.13
N SER A 203 7.43 2.54 -14.95
CA SER A 203 6.31 1.66 -14.59
C SER A 203 6.29 0.45 -15.53
N PRO A 204 6.24 -0.80 -15.03
CA PRO A 204 6.22 -2.00 -15.87
C PRO A 204 4.96 -2.12 -16.75
N VAL A 205 4.05 -1.14 -16.70
CA VAL A 205 2.91 -1.03 -17.61
C VAL A 205 3.36 -0.45 -18.95
N ASN A 206 4.03 -1.27 -19.73
CA ASN A 206 4.17 -1.04 -21.16
C ASN A 206 2.87 -1.46 -21.87
N THR A 207 1.80 -0.69 -21.66
CA THR A 207 0.78 -0.51 -22.70
C THR A 207 0.94 0.90 -23.22
N GLY A 208 1.84 1.06 -24.19
CA GLY A 208 1.81 2.20 -25.09
C GLY A 208 0.36 2.44 -25.53
N LYS A 209 -0.08 3.70 -25.37
CA LYS A 209 -1.47 4.21 -25.47
C LYS A 209 -2.30 4.17 -24.17
N SER A 210 -2.04 5.08 -23.22
CA SER A 210 -3.16 5.71 -22.46
C SER A 210 -2.85 7.04 -21.77
N CYS A 211 -1.67 7.64 -21.96
CA CYS A 211 -1.41 8.99 -21.44
C CYS A 211 -1.84 10.11 -22.39
N GLN A 212 -2.93 9.93 -23.15
CA GLN A 212 -3.61 11.00 -23.89
C GLN A 212 -5.10 10.64 -24.07
N SER A 213 -5.86 10.51 -22.99
CA SER A 213 -7.29 10.85 -22.96
C SER A 213 -7.86 10.70 -21.56
N ASN A 214 -8.31 11.83 -21.00
CA ASN A 214 -9.29 12.09 -19.94
C ASN A 214 -9.44 11.13 -18.72
N ASP A 215 -9.26 11.75 -17.54
CA ASP A 215 -10.11 11.64 -16.35
C ASP A 215 -10.32 10.31 -15.65
N HIS A 216 -9.25 9.62 -15.24
CA HIS A 216 -9.39 8.51 -14.29
C HIS A 216 -8.31 8.56 -13.20
N CYS A 217 -8.69 8.92 -11.97
CA CYS A 217 -7.80 8.78 -10.82
C CYS A 217 -7.64 7.30 -10.48
N ARG A 218 -6.42 6.79 -10.69
CA ARG A 218 -6.03 5.45 -10.29
C ARG A 218 -5.41 5.53 -8.89
N TYR A 219 -6.03 4.92 -7.89
CA TYR A 219 -5.39 4.70 -6.59
C TYR A 219 -4.89 3.25 -6.52
N VAL A 220 -3.59 3.08 -6.32
CA VAL A 220 -2.97 1.78 -6.09
C VAL A 220 -3.42 1.31 -4.70
N GLN A 221 -4.32 0.33 -4.65
CA GLN A 221 -4.85 -0.22 -3.40
C GLN A 221 -3.91 -1.23 -2.78
N SER A 222 -3.13 -1.93 -3.61
CA SER A 222 -2.17 -2.93 -3.18
C SER A 222 -1.20 -3.21 -4.31
N VAL A 223 0.09 -3.31 -3.97
CA VAL A 223 1.15 -3.73 -4.87
C VAL A 223 1.53 -5.16 -4.45
N PHE A 224 1.35 -6.12 -5.35
CA PHE A 224 1.85 -7.48 -5.15
C PHE A 224 2.94 -7.76 -6.18
N VAL A 225 3.99 -8.42 -5.74
CA VAL A 225 4.99 -9.03 -6.63
C VAL A 225 4.66 -10.52 -6.67
N SER A 226 4.14 -11.01 -7.79
CA SER A 226 3.91 -12.44 -7.99
C SER A 226 4.86 -13.02 -9.05
N SER A 227 5.35 -14.23 -8.79
CA SER A 227 6.04 -15.07 -9.76
C SER A 227 5.05 -16.03 -10.40
N ASN A 228 4.98 -16.07 -11.72
CA ASN A 228 4.23 -17.08 -12.46
C ASN A 228 5.23 -17.91 -13.26
N PRO A 229 5.40 -19.22 -12.99
CA PRO A 229 6.21 -20.07 -13.86
C PRO A 229 5.40 -20.43 -15.11
N ILE A 230 5.28 -19.49 -16.06
CA ILE A 230 4.68 -19.80 -17.36
C ILE A 230 5.81 -20.02 -18.35
N GLY A 231 6.22 -21.29 -18.48
CA GLY A 231 7.05 -21.77 -19.58
C GLY A 231 8.52 -21.36 -19.50
N TYR A 232 9.36 -22.26 -20.01
CA TYR A 232 10.79 -22.02 -20.19
C TYR A 232 10.98 -20.72 -20.99
N SER A 233 11.61 -19.70 -20.38
CA SER A 233 12.23 -18.50 -21.01
C SER A 233 11.66 -17.11 -20.65
N LEU A 234 10.51 -16.94 -19.99
CA LEU A 234 10.02 -15.59 -19.64
C LEU A 234 9.44 -15.49 -18.24
N ASN A 235 10.28 -15.14 -17.26
CA ASN A 235 9.85 -14.85 -15.89
C ASN A 235 9.60 -13.34 -15.72
N PHE A 236 8.35 -12.90 -15.88
CA PHE A 236 7.96 -11.51 -15.65
C PHE A 236 7.69 -11.24 -14.15
N VAL A 237 8.20 -10.12 -13.63
CA VAL A 237 7.70 -9.51 -12.39
C VAL A 237 6.31 -8.97 -12.69
N ASN A 238 5.25 -9.65 -12.25
CA ASN A 238 3.92 -9.07 -12.29
C ASN A 238 3.74 -8.19 -11.07
N VAL A 239 3.87 -6.87 -11.28
CA VAL A 239 3.35 -5.87 -10.34
C VAL A 239 1.85 -5.80 -10.56
N VAL A 240 1.09 -6.61 -9.83
CA VAL A 240 -0.38 -6.55 -9.89
C VAL A 240 -0.82 -5.41 -9.00
N MET A 241 -1.19 -4.30 -9.64
CA MET A 241 -1.86 -3.18 -8.97
C MET A 241 -3.36 -3.42 -9.03
N TYR A 242 -3.97 -3.61 -7.87
CA TYR A 242 -5.41 -3.42 -7.77
C TYR A 242 -5.65 -1.92 -7.75
N PHE A 243 -6.25 -1.42 -8.82
CA PHE A 243 -6.87 -0.11 -8.79
C PHE A 243 -8.28 -0.31 -8.26
N SER A 244 -8.58 0.25 -7.09
CA SER A 244 -9.99 0.51 -6.81
C SER A 244 -10.42 1.54 -7.85
N GLN A 245 -11.41 1.19 -8.66
CA GLN A 245 -12.20 2.21 -9.36
C GLN A 245 -13.06 2.89 -8.31
N ASN A 246 -12.42 3.72 -7.48
CA ASN A 246 -13.16 4.77 -6.84
C ASN A 246 -13.35 5.83 -7.93
N SER A 247 -14.55 5.86 -8.52
CA SER A 247 -15.05 6.97 -9.35
C SER A 247 -15.22 8.26 -8.54
N HIS A 248 -14.41 8.45 -7.50
CA HIS A 248 -14.50 9.54 -6.57
C HIS A 248 -13.38 10.52 -6.91
N LEU A 249 -13.69 11.33 -7.92
CA LEU A 249 -13.45 12.77 -7.93
C LEU A 249 -12.03 13.16 -7.48
N ASN A 250 -11.09 13.05 -8.41
CA ASN A 250 -9.85 13.84 -8.32
C ASN A 250 -10.19 15.30 -8.59
N GLY A 251 -10.70 16.00 -7.56
CA GLY A 251 -11.13 17.39 -7.68
C GLY A 251 -12.43 17.65 -6.93
N ILE A 252 -12.87 18.90 -6.96
CA ILE A 252 -14.18 19.29 -6.42
C ILE A 252 -15.25 18.71 -7.37
N ALA A 253 -16.24 18.00 -6.83
CA ALA A 253 -17.24 17.33 -7.65
C ALA A 253 -18.18 18.31 -8.34
N THR A 254 -18.24 18.30 -9.67
CA THR A 254 -19.17 19.13 -10.44
C THR A 254 -20.19 18.25 -11.14
N LEU A 255 -21.46 18.65 -11.07
CA LEU A 255 -22.59 18.03 -11.74
C LEU A 255 -22.79 18.74 -13.08
N GLU A 256 -22.71 18.01 -14.19
CA GLU A 256 -22.97 18.61 -15.50
C GLU A 256 -24.47 18.65 -15.79
N ASP A 257 -24.96 19.74 -16.40
CA ASP A 257 -26.39 19.90 -16.71
C ASP A 257 -26.99 18.71 -17.50
N LYS A 258 -26.18 18.10 -18.38
CA LYS A 258 -26.57 16.92 -19.17
C LYS A 258 -26.83 15.68 -18.30
N GLU A 259 -26.06 15.49 -17.23
CA GLU A 259 -26.25 14.39 -16.29
C GLU A 259 -27.52 14.58 -15.46
N VAL A 260 -27.80 15.83 -15.07
CA VAL A 260 -29.04 16.22 -14.39
C VAL A 260 -30.24 15.98 -15.28
N ASP A 261 -30.17 16.38 -16.55
CA ASP A 261 -31.25 16.18 -17.52
C ASP A 261 -31.51 14.69 -17.80
N ALA A 262 -30.45 13.88 -17.93
CA ALA A 262 -30.55 12.44 -18.10
C ALA A 262 -31.14 11.73 -16.86
N TRP A 263 -30.87 12.27 -15.66
CA TRP A 263 -31.44 11.75 -14.42
C TRP A 263 -32.93 12.11 -14.29
N ILE A 264 -33.31 13.36 -14.61
CA ILE A 264 -34.72 13.82 -14.58
C ILE A 264 -35.58 13.09 -15.60
N SER A 265 -35.06 12.83 -16.81
CA SER A 265 -35.82 12.21 -17.90
C SER A 265 -36.10 10.71 -17.70
N LYS A 266 -35.48 10.05 -16.69
CA LYS A 266 -35.53 8.60 -16.42
C LYS A 266 -35.20 7.70 -17.62
N SER A 267 -34.76 8.24 -18.76
CA SER A 267 -34.42 7.49 -19.96
C SER A 267 -32.95 7.07 -19.89
N GLY A 268 -32.69 5.84 -19.44
CA GLY A 268 -31.34 5.26 -19.43
C GLY A 268 -30.45 5.71 -18.26
N CYS A 269 -31.01 6.00 -17.09
CA CYS A 269 -30.23 6.35 -15.92
C CYS A 269 -29.42 5.13 -15.44
N SER A 270 -28.13 5.11 -15.80
CA SER A 270 -27.17 4.12 -15.32
C SER A 270 -27.06 4.18 -13.78
N GLU A 271 -26.96 3.04 -13.13
CA GLU A 271 -26.71 2.91 -11.67
C GLU A 271 -25.52 3.76 -11.22
N SER A 272 -24.57 4.02 -12.13
CA SER A 272 -23.43 4.91 -11.92
C SER A 272 -23.82 6.38 -11.68
N ILE A 273 -24.81 6.92 -12.42
CA ILE A 273 -25.25 8.32 -12.30
C ILE A 273 -25.93 8.53 -10.94
N LYS A 274 -26.81 7.60 -10.54
CA LYS A 274 -27.48 7.65 -9.23
C LYS A 274 -26.49 7.55 -8.07
N ARG A 275 -25.50 6.66 -8.19
CA ARG A 275 -24.44 6.50 -7.18
C ARG A 275 -23.64 7.80 -7.03
N ASN A 276 -23.21 8.41 -8.14
CA ASN A 276 -22.45 9.65 -8.13
C ASN A 276 -23.23 10.81 -7.49
N ILE A 277 -24.51 10.97 -7.81
CA ILE A 277 -25.37 12.00 -7.23
C ILE A 277 -25.51 11.82 -5.72
N ARG A 278 -25.85 10.61 -5.25
CA ARG A 278 -25.93 10.32 -3.81
C ARG A 278 -24.64 10.64 -3.07
N LEU A 279 -23.50 10.36 -3.69
CA LEU A 279 -22.19 10.65 -3.11
C LEU A 279 -21.91 12.16 -3.02
N ILE A 280 -22.27 12.92 -4.05
CA ILE A 280 -22.11 14.38 -4.07
C ILE A 280 -22.96 15.05 -2.99
N PHE A 281 -24.19 14.56 -2.77
CA PHE A 281 -25.14 15.16 -1.82
C PHE A 281 -25.12 14.55 -0.41
N SER A 282 -24.45 13.40 -0.20
CA SER A 282 -24.35 12.75 1.12
C SER A 282 -23.33 13.40 2.07
N SER A 283 -22.49 14.32 1.59
CA SER A 283 -21.46 14.97 2.41
C SER A 283 -21.86 16.40 2.79
N GLU A 284 -22.03 16.65 4.09
CA GLU A 284 -22.21 18.00 4.63
C GLU A 284 -20.95 18.88 4.46
N ALA A 285 -19.80 18.31 4.10
CA ALA A 285 -18.51 19.00 4.00
C ALA A 285 -18.28 19.78 2.69
N CYS A 286 -19.34 20.08 1.92
CA CYS A 286 -19.33 20.94 0.73
C CYS A 286 -18.28 20.58 -0.35
N ILE A 287 -18.06 19.28 -0.62
CA ILE A 287 -17.24 18.86 -1.77
C ILE A 287 -18.07 18.88 -3.06
N ASN A 288 -18.95 19.89 -3.22
CA ASN A 288 -19.75 20.10 -4.42
C ASN A 288 -19.32 21.41 -5.10
N GLY A 289 -18.53 21.26 -6.15
CA GLY A 289 -17.99 22.33 -6.98
C GLY A 289 -19.02 22.94 -7.92
N SER A 290 -20.15 22.27 -8.14
CA SER A 290 -21.23 22.74 -9.03
C SER A 290 -21.81 24.08 -8.60
N PHE A 291 -21.74 24.36 -7.29
CA PHE A 291 -22.30 25.56 -6.68
C PHE A 291 -21.24 26.53 -6.21
N LEU A 292 -19.96 26.33 -6.55
CA LEU A 292 -18.93 27.28 -6.18
C LEU A 292 -19.01 28.53 -7.06
N ASP A 293 -18.89 29.68 -6.42
CA ASP A 293 -18.86 30.97 -7.11
C ASP A 293 -17.54 31.10 -7.91
N LYS A 294 -17.65 31.32 -9.22
CA LYS A 294 -16.51 31.30 -10.18
C LYS A 294 -15.69 32.59 -10.20
N ARG A 295 -15.75 33.42 -9.16
CA ARG A 295 -15.02 34.70 -9.09
C ARG A 295 -13.49 34.48 -9.07
N ASP A 296 -12.80 35.21 -9.95
CA ASP A 296 -11.46 34.90 -10.48
C ASP A 296 -10.25 35.16 -9.53
N LYS A 297 -10.45 35.38 -8.22
CA LYS A 297 -9.34 35.73 -7.30
C LYS A 297 -9.56 35.21 -5.89
N HIS A 298 -8.98 34.03 -5.60
CA HIS A 298 -8.87 33.39 -4.28
C HIS A 298 -10.22 33.12 -3.59
N PHE A 299 -10.50 31.87 -3.25
CA PHE A 299 -11.65 31.47 -2.42
C PHE A 299 -11.59 32.14 -1.03
N LYS A 300 -12.12 33.35 -0.90
CA LYS A 300 -12.25 34.07 0.38
C LYS A 300 -13.65 33.84 0.92
N THR A 301 -13.81 32.79 1.74
CA THR A 301 -15.03 32.61 2.52
C THR A 301 -14.95 33.45 3.80
N SER A 302 -16.03 34.13 4.15
CA SER A 302 -16.16 34.88 5.41
C SER A 302 -17.58 34.75 5.96
N LYS A 303 -17.85 35.26 7.16
CA LYS A 303 -19.22 35.26 7.72
C LYS A 303 -20.22 36.06 6.88
N GLU A 304 -19.75 37.01 6.07
CA GLU A 304 -20.59 37.85 5.20
C GLU A 304 -20.60 37.42 3.72
N VAL A 305 -19.67 36.55 3.30
CA VAL A 305 -19.51 36.12 1.90
C VAL A 305 -19.49 34.60 1.82
N SER A 306 -20.59 34.02 1.33
CA SER A 306 -20.65 32.59 1.00
C SER A 306 -19.78 32.32 -0.23
N GLY A 307 -18.95 31.28 -0.17
CA GLY A 307 -18.21 30.77 -1.35
C GLY A 307 -19.10 30.01 -2.34
N ILE A 308 -20.42 30.08 -2.16
CA ILE A 308 -21.45 29.33 -2.87
C ILE A 308 -22.28 30.30 -3.69
N ASP A 309 -22.48 30.00 -4.97
CA ASP A 309 -23.42 30.63 -5.88
C ASP A 309 -24.84 30.13 -5.58
N MET A 310 -25.56 30.89 -4.74
CA MET A 310 -26.93 30.56 -4.34
C MET A 310 -27.93 30.65 -5.51
N SER A 311 -27.62 31.34 -6.61
CA SER A 311 -28.48 31.37 -7.80
C SER A 311 -28.42 30.04 -8.56
N GLU A 312 -27.23 29.46 -8.70
CA GLU A 312 -27.04 28.12 -9.28
C GLU A 312 -27.65 27.02 -8.41
N VAL A 313 -27.50 27.09 -7.08
CA VAL A 313 -28.17 26.18 -6.13
C VAL A 313 -29.68 26.23 -6.33
N LYS A 314 -30.26 27.43 -6.34
CA LYS A 314 -31.71 27.60 -6.48
C LYS A 314 -32.20 27.06 -7.82
N ARG A 315 -31.50 27.37 -8.91
CA ARG A 315 -31.83 26.88 -10.25
C ARG A 315 -31.81 25.35 -10.33
N PHE A 316 -30.82 24.72 -9.69
CA PHE A 316 -30.73 23.27 -9.62
C PHE A 316 -31.92 22.65 -8.87
N TYR A 317 -32.23 23.13 -7.66
CA TYR A 317 -33.37 22.62 -6.88
C TYR A 317 -34.72 22.86 -7.56
N GLU A 318 -34.92 24.01 -8.22
CA GLU A 318 -36.09 24.28 -9.07
C GLU A 318 -36.19 23.31 -10.26
N LYS A 319 -35.07 22.86 -10.80
CA LYS A 319 -35.02 21.88 -11.91
C LYS A 319 -35.42 20.48 -11.45
N ILE A 320 -34.87 19.99 -10.33
CA ILE A 320 -35.12 18.62 -9.83
C ILE A 320 -36.46 18.47 -9.11
N SER A 321 -36.97 19.52 -8.46
CA SER A 321 -38.27 19.52 -7.76
C SER A 321 -39.47 19.24 -8.68
N LYS A 322 -39.30 19.42 -10.00
CA LYS A 322 -40.32 19.04 -11.01
C LYS A 322 -40.54 17.53 -11.10
N ASN A 323 -39.62 16.71 -10.58
CA ASN A 323 -39.74 15.26 -10.54
C ASN A 323 -39.62 14.75 -9.10
N GLN A 324 -40.75 14.40 -8.50
CA GLN A 324 -40.84 14.07 -7.08
C GLN A 324 -40.06 12.81 -6.68
N THR A 325 -39.83 11.86 -7.60
CA THR A 325 -38.96 10.69 -7.32
C THR A 325 -37.49 11.10 -7.21
N VAL A 326 -37.05 11.98 -8.10
CA VAL A 326 -35.67 12.48 -8.17
C VAL A 326 -35.37 13.38 -6.97
N TYR A 327 -36.33 14.23 -6.59
CA TYR A 327 -36.22 15.10 -5.42
C TYR A 327 -36.12 14.34 -4.08
N GLN A 328 -36.64 13.11 -3.98
CA GLN A 328 -36.50 12.29 -2.76
C GLN A 328 -35.15 11.57 -2.64
N GLU A 329 -34.33 11.58 -3.70
CA GLU A 329 -33.02 10.91 -3.73
C GLU A 329 -31.84 11.83 -3.34
N VAL A 330 -32.08 13.14 -3.17
CA VAL A 330 -31.14 14.20 -2.78
C VAL A 330 -31.58 14.83 -1.48
#